data_AF-Q6ZTP6-F1
#
_entry.id   AF-Q6ZTP6-F1
#
_cell.length_a   1.000
_cell.length_b   1.000
_cell.length_c   1.000
_cell.angle_alpha   90.00
_cell.angle_beta   90.00
_cell.angle_gamma   90.00
#
_symmetry.space_group_name_H-M   'P 1'
#
loop_
_entity.id
_entity.type
_entity.pdbx_description
1 polymer ?
#
loop_
_entity_poly.entity_id
_entity_poly.type
_entity_poly.pdbx_seq_one_letter_code
_entity_poly.pdbx_strand_id
1 'polypeptide(L)'
;MGHGDGDMGPCRLHKAKWKSRFFTVNVGRPFFFPGCLTYYCRSAHIHSFPSVLWQDDIIDDVDSFLAAAETLKERGAYKIFVMATHGLLSSDAPRRIEESAIDEVVVTNTIPHEVQKLQCPKIKTVDISMILSEAIRRIHNGESMSYLFRNIGLDD
;
A
#
# COMPACT_ATOMS: atom_id res chain seq x y z
N MET A 1 0.77 25.43 -21.59
CA MET A 1 -0.60 25.02 -21.21
C MET A 1 -0.47 23.97 -20.14
N GLY A 2 -1.08 24.20 -18.97
CA GLY A 2 -0.69 23.60 -17.70
C GLY A 2 -0.89 22.09 -17.62
N HIS A 3 0.13 21.39 -17.11
CA HIS A 3 -0.02 20.02 -16.63
C HIS A 3 -0.62 20.07 -15.23
N GLY A 4 -1.85 19.57 -15.11
CA GLY A 4 -2.50 19.37 -13.83
C GLY A 4 -1.76 18.31 -13.03
N ASP A 5 -1.30 18.70 -11.84
CA ASP A 5 -0.85 17.81 -10.77
C ASP A 5 -2.04 16.92 -10.36
N GLY A 6 -2.18 15.78 -11.03
CA GLY A 6 -3.08 14.71 -10.63
C GLY A 6 -2.63 14.13 -9.30
N ASP A 7 -3.31 14.57 -8.24
CA ASP A 7 -3.45 13.96 -6.92
C ASP A 7 -2.20 13.35 -6.27
N MET A 8 -1.27 14.22 -5.85
CA MET A 8 -0.11 13.89 -5.01
C MET A 8 -0.40 14.00 -3.49
N GLY A 9 -1.65 14.16 -3.08
CA GLY A 9 -2.04 14.47 -1.70
C GLY A 9 -1.65 13.41 -0.66
N PRO A 10 -2.00 12.12 -0.85
CA PRO A 10 -1.84 11.10 0.20
C PRO A 10 -0.38 10.73 0.51
N CYS A 11 0.47 10.69 -0.52
CA CYS A 11 1.86 10.23 -0.39
C CYS A 11 2.79 11.29 0.25
N ARG A 12 2.55 12.59 0.01
CA ARG A 12 3.34 13.66 0.66
C ARG A 12 3.09 13.71 2.16
N LEU A 13 1.84 13.49 2.59
CA LEU A 13 1.49 13.46 4.01
C LEU A 13 2.14 12.28 4.75
N HIS A 14 2.20 11.11 4.11
CA HIS A 14 2.79 9.91 4.72
C HIS A 14 4.31 10.00 4.87
N LYS A 15 5.05 10.48 3.86
CA LYS A 15 6.50 10.72 4.00
C LYS A 15 6.85 11.64 5.18
N ALA A 16 5.98 12.58 5.52
CA ALA A 16 6.20 13.50 6.65
C ALA A 16 6.02 12.83 8.03
N LYS A 17 5.21 11.76 8.13
CA LYS A 17 5.01 11.01 9.38
C LYS A 17 6.06 9.92 9.62
N TRP A 18 6.55 9.28 8.56
CA TRP A 18 7.57 8.24 8.69
C TRP A 18 8.97 8.85 8.77
N LYS A 19 9.53 8.94 9.99
CA LYS A 19 10.94 9.31 10.22
C LYS A 19 11.90 8.35 9.48
N SER A 20 12.24 8.70 8.24
CA SER A 20 13.52 8.43 7.54
C SER A 20 13.99 6.99 7.27
N ARG A 21 13.13 5.96 7.16
CA ARG A 21 13.61 4.59 6.87
C ARG A 21 12.96 3.83 5.72
N PHE A 22 11.99 4.42 5.02
CA PHE A 22 11.30 3.76 3.91
C PHE A 22 11.44 4.52 2.60
N PHE A 23 11.78 3.80 1.54
CA PHE A 23 11.62 4.28 0.17
C PHE A 23 10.19 3.98 -0.30
N THR A 24 9.45 4.99 -0.77
CA THR A 24 8.08 4.80 -1.25
C THR A 24 8.04 4.68 -2.77
N VAL A 25 7.44 3.60 -3.29
CA VAL A 25 7.14 3.44 -4.72
C VAL A 25 5.68 3.80 -4.97
N ASN A 26 5.42 4.59 -6.01
CA ASN A 26 4.07 4.87 -6.51
C ASN A 26 4.02 4.43 -7.96
N VAL A 27 3.07 3.56 -8.29
CA VAL A 27 2.83 3.12 -9.67
C VAL A 27 1.50 3.73 -10.10
N GLY A 28 1.56 4.99 -10.55
CA GLY A 28 0.49 5.53 -11.37
C GLY A 28 0.31 4.63 -12.59
N ARG A 29 -0.95 4.31 -12.93
CA ARG A 29 -1.34 3.43 -14.04
C ARG A 29 -0.42 3.60 -15.26
N PRO A 30 0.00 2.51 -15.92
CA PRO A 30 0.96 2.58 -17.01
C PRO A 30 0.36 3.39 -18.18
N PHE A 31 0.99 4.50 -18.53
CA PHE A 31 0.86 5.03 -19.89
C PHE A 31 1.46 3.98 -20.83
N PHE A 32 0.59 3.37 -21.63
CA PHE A 32 0.92 2.32 -22.58
C PHE A 32 1.81 2.87 -23.71
N PHE A 33 3.13 2.74 -23.58
CA PHE A 33 4.06 2.80 -24.71
C PHE A 33 4.74 1.43 -24.85
N PRO A 34 4.67 0.78 -26.02
CA PRO A 34 5.27 -0.53 -26.21
C PRO A 34 6.81 -0.39 -26.14
N GLY A 35 7.43 -1.03 -25.16
CA GLY A 35 8.90 -1.12 -25.04
C GLY A 35 9.55 -0.37 -23.88
N CYS A 36 8.79 0.22 -22.94
CA CYS A 36 9.38 0.90 -21.78
C CYS A 36 8.64 0.57 -20.47
N LEU A 37 9.05 -0.49 -19.78
CA LEU A 37 8.66 -0.77 -18.40
C LEU A 37 9.39 0.23 -17.47
N THR A 38 8.93 1.49 -17.46
CA THR A 38 9.49 2.52 -16.59
C THR A 38 8.73 2.54 -15.27
N TYR A 39 9.12 1.69 -14.33
CA TYR A 39 8.84 1.96 -12.92
C TYR A 39 9.64 3.21 -12.54
N TYR A 40 8.93 4.30 -12.21
CA TYR A 40 9.54 5.59 -11.89
C TYR A 40 10.20 5.58 -10.51
N CYS A 41 11.28 4.79 -10.37
CA CYS A 41 12.13 4.80 -9.18
C CYS A 41 13.17 5.92 -9.33
N ARG A 42 12.75 7.17 -9.06
CA ARG A 42 13.56 8.39 -9.31
C ARG A 42 14.73 8.62 -8.33
N SER A 43 15.23 7.60 -7.63
CA SER A 43 16.35 7.79 -6.70
C SER A 43 17.33 6.62 -6.69
N ALA A 44 18.57 6.90 -7.08
CA ALA A 44 19.68 5.97 -7.28
C ALA A 44 20.35 5.49 -5.97
N HIS A 45 19.63 5.47 -4.85
CA HIS A 45 20.20 5.16 -3.53
C HIS A 45 19.34 4.16 -2.72
N ILE A 46 18.90 3.06 -3.34
CA ILE A 46 18.24 1.96 -2.60
C ILE A 46 19.18 1.34 -1.55
N HIS A 47 20.50 1.35 -1.78
CA HIS A 47 21.50 0.90 -0.81
C HIS A 47 21.45 1.64 0.54
N SER A 48 20.90 2.85 0.60
CA SER A 48 20.77 3.64 1.84
C SER A 48 19.45 3.38 2.58
N PHE A 49 18.49 2.68 1.95
CA PHE A 49 17.17 2.41 2.52
C PHE A 49 16.86 0.91 2.46
N PRO A 50 17.07 0.18 3.56
CA PRO A 50 16.91 -1.26 3.56
C PRO A 50 15.45 -1.69 3.35
N SER A 51 14.47 -0.82 3.55
CA SER A 51 13.04 -1.20 3.47
C SER A 51 12.29 -0.33 2.46
N VAL A 52 11.56 -0.99 1.57
CA VAL A 52 10.70 -0.36 0.57
C VAL A 52 9.24 -0.54 0.98
N LEU A 53 8.45 0.51 0.85
CA LEU A 53 7.03 0.53 1.15
C LEU A 53 6.25 0.93 -0.09
N TRP A 54 5.38 0.06 -0.57
CA TRP A 54 4.44 0.35 -1.64
C TRP A 54 3.09 0.69 -1.04
N GLN A 55 2.48 1.78 -1.50
CA GLN A 55 1.15 2.18 -1.08
C GLN A 55 0.22 2.25 -2.28
N ASP A 56 -0.91 1.57 -2.20
CA ASP A 56 -1.99 1.61 -3.19
C ASP A 56 -3.36 1.74 -2.51
N ASP A 57 -4.41 2.01 -3.27
CA ASP A 57 -5.78 2.00 -2.75
C ASP A 57 -6.35 0.57 -2.75
N ILE A 58 -6.10 -0.21 -3.81
CA ILE A 58 -6.62 -1.55 -4.02
C ILE A 58 -5.50 -2.49 -4.47
N ILE A 59 -5.50 -3.72 -3.96
CA ILE A 59 -4.70 -4.82 -4.51
C ILE A 59 -5.62 -5.92 -5.04
N ASP A 60 -5.52 -6.19 -6.35
CA ASP A 60 -6.28 -7.23 -7.05
C ASP A 60 -5.34 -8.04 -7.96
N ASP A 61 -4.92 -7.44 -9.07
CA ASP A 61 -3.87 -7.99 -9.92
C ASP A 61 -2.49 -7.72 -9.32
N VAL A 62 -1.75 -8.80 -9.09
CA VAL A 62 -0.43 -8.77 -8.43
C VAL A 62 0.73 -8.70 -9.42
N ASP A 63 0.51 -8.87 -10.73
CA ASP A 63 1.58 -8.92 -11.75
C ASP A 63 2.56 -7.76 -11.64
N SER A 64 2.00 -6.56 -11.55
CA SER A 64 2.78 -5.32 -11.50
C SER A 64 3.58 -5.19 -10.20
N PHE A 65 3.03 -5.69 -9.08
CA PHE A 65 3.69 -5.67 -7.78
C PHE A 65 4.85 -6.66 -7.74
N LEU A 66 4.66 -7.86 -8.31
CA LEU A 66 5.68 -8.90 -8.37
C LEU A 66 6.88 -8.46 -9.22
N ALA A 67 6.65 -7.95 -10.43
CA ALA A 67 7.73 -7.51 -11.32
C ALA A 67 8.57 -6.37 -10.71
N ALA A 68 7.92 -5.43 -10.02
CA ALA A 68 8.64 -4.38 -9.32
C ALA A 68 9.32 -4.89 -8.04
N ALA A 69 8.75 -5.84 -7.31
CA ALA A 69 9.39 -6.44 -6.15
C ALA A 69 10.73 -7.11 -6.53
N GLU A 70 10.76 -7.86 -7.63
CA GLU A 70 12.00 -8.44 -8.17
C GLU A 70 13.02 -7.35 -8.53
N THR A 71 12.59 -6.31 -9.26
CA THR A 71 13.46 -5.18 -9.64
C THR A 71 14.03 -4.47 -8.40
N LEU A 72 13.25 -4.32 -7.34
CA LEU A 72 13.69 -3.72 -6.09
C LEU A 72 14.68 -4.62 -5.35
N LYS A 73 14.47 -5.94 -5.38
CA LYS A 73 15.35 -6.91 -4.77
C LYS A 73 16.71 -6.94 -5.47
N GLU A 74 16.74 -6.93 -6.80
CA GLU A 74 17.96 -6.82 -7.61
C GLU A 74 18.75 -5.54 -7.30
N ARG A 75 18.05 -4.44 -6.99
CA ARG A 75 18.65 -3.16 -6.61
C ARG A 75 19.10 -3.09 -5.15
N GLY A 76 18.98 -4.18 -4.38
CA GLY A 76 19.48 -4.28 -3.02
C GLY A 76 18.48 -3.93 -1.92
N ALA A 77 17.17 -3.96 -2.19
CA ALA A 77 16.16 -3.82 -1.13
C ALA A 77 16.22 -5.01 -0.15
N TYR A 78 16.38 -4.72 1.14
CA TYR A 78 16.42 -5.76 2.18
C TYR A 78 15.01 -6.29 2.48
N LYS A 79 14.02 -5.40 2.62
CA LYS A 79 12.60 -5.74 2.80
C LYS A 79 11.66 -4.95 1.88
N ILE A 80 10.58 -5.57 1.45
CA ILE A 80 9.55 -5.02 0.57
C ILE A 80 8.18 -5.23 1.22
N PHE A 81 7.52 -4.13 1.56
CA PHE A 81 6.19 -4.10 2.14
C PHE A 81 5.20 -3.52 1.14
N VAL A 82 4.02 -4.11 1.04
CA VAL A 82 2.90 -3.57 0.26
C VAL A 82 1.76 -3.23 1.21
N MET A 83 1.18 -2.05 1.08
CA MET A 83 0.00 -1.62 1.83
C MET A 83 -1.09 -1.20 0.86
N ALA A 84 -2.29 -1.72 1.04
CA ALA A 84 -3.47 -1.28 0.30
C ALA A 84 -4.66 -1.10 1.23
N THR A 85 -5.59 -0.22 0.87
CA THR A 85 -6.83 -0.10 1.63
C THR A 85 -7.70 -1.33 1.40
N HIS A 86 -7.91 -1.70 0.14
CA HIS A 86 -8.80 -2.80 -0.23
C HIS A 86 -8.02 -4.01 -0.74
N GLY A 87 -8.10 -5.14 -0.03
CA GLY A 87 -7.52 -6.41 -0.46
C GLY A 87 -8.54 -7.26 -1.20
N LEU A 88 -8.68 -7.06 -2.53
CA LEU A 88 -9.54 -7.92 -3.35
C LEU A 88 -8.89 -9.27 -3.59
N LEU A 89 -7.58 -9.27 -3.91
CA LEU A 89 -6.73 -10.46 -3.96
C LEU A 89 -7.38 -11.62 -4.73
N SER A 90 -7.86 -11.35 -5.94
CA SER A 90 -8.62 -12.34 -6.70
C SER A 90 -7.74 -13.48 -7.22
N SER A 91 -8.39 -14.57 -7.63
CA SER A 91 -7.77 -15.69 -8.32
C SER A 91 -6.61 -16.32 -7.54
N ASP A 92 -5.41 -16.40 -8.12
CA ASP A 92 -4.22 -17.00 -7.52
C ASP A 92 -3.27 -15.98 -6.88
N ALA A 93 -3.71 -14.73 -6.71
CA ALA A 93 -2.92 -13.65 -6.12
C ALA A 93 -2.24 -14.03 -4.79
N PRO A 94 -2.91 -14.67 -3.81
CA PRO A 94 -2.27 -15.03 -2.54
C PRO A 94 -1.09 -15.98 -2.72
N ARG A 95 -1.23 -17.00 -3.56
CA ARG A 95 -0.16 -17.97 -3.86
C ARG A 95 1.04 -17.27 -4.50
N ARG A 96 0.78 -16.36 -5.44
CA ARG A 96 1.83 -15.63 -6.14
C ARG A 96 2.56 -14.64 -5.24
N ILE A 97 1.85 -14.00 -4.31
CA ILE A 97 2.47 -13.17 -3.27
C ILE A 97 3.38 -14.02 -2.37
N GLU A 98 2.94 -15.23 -1.99
CA GLU A 98 3.73 -16.14 -1.16
C GLU A 98 5.05 -16.53 -1.85
N GLU A 99 5.01 -16.83 -3.15
CA GLU A 99 6.19 -17.20 -3.95
C GLU A 99 7.11 -16.02 -4.30
N SER A 100 6.69 -14.78 -4.00
CA SER A 100 7.40 -13.57 -4.43
C SER A 100 8.44 -13.03 -3.45
N ALA A 101 9.26 -12.08 -3.92
CA ALA A 101 10.17 -11.28 -3.11
C ALA A 101 9.49 -10.30 -2.13
N ILE A 102 8.16 -10.21 -2.10
CA ILE A 102 7.43 -9.38 -1.13
C ILE A 102 7.50 -10.05 0.24
N ASP A 103 7.84 -9.26 1.28
CA ASP A 103 7.93 -9.75 2.65
C ASP A 103 6.56 -9.76 3.35
N GLU A 104 5.76 -8.70 3.15
CA GLU A 104 4.48 -8.54 3.83
C GLU A 104 3.51 -7.68 3.02
N VAL A 105 2.23 -8.08 3.02
CA VAL A 105 1.13 -7.36 2.39
C VAL A 105 0.12 -7.00 3.46
N VAL A 106 -0.05 -5.70 3.73
CA VAL A 106 -0.97 -5.17 4.74
C VAL A 106 -2.20 -4.61 4.05
N VAL A 107 -3.38 -5.17 4.35
CA VAL A 107 -4.67 -4.74 3.81
C VAL A 107 -5.66 -4.48 4.93
N THR A 108 -6.69 -3.68 4.71
CA THR A 108 -7.76 -3.50 5.71
C THR A 108 -8.85 -4.57 5.55
N ASN A 109 -9.67 -4.77 6.58
CA ASN A 109 -10.86 -5.63 6.53
C ASN A 109 -12.07 -5.01 5.80
N THR A 110 -11.86 -4.05 4.89
CA THR A 110 -12.93 -3.50 4.02
C THR A 110 -13.54 -4.54 3.09
N ILE A 111 -12.76 -5.53 2.66
CA ILE A 111 -13.20 -6.68 1.86
C ILE A 111 -12.82 -7.96 2.64
N PRO A 112 -13.74 -8.90 2.86
CA PRO A 112 -13.42 -10.17 3.52
C PRO A 112 -12.40 -10.99 2.71
N HIS A 113 -11.27 -11.35 3.31
CA HIS A 113 -10.17 -12.07 2.64
C HIS A 113 -9.56 -13.19 3.52
N GLU A 114 -10.35 -13.81 4.39
CA GLU A 114 -9.86 -14.85 5.32
C GLU A 114 -9.32 -16.09 4.59
N VAL A 115 -9.92 -16.47 3.46
CA VAL A 115 -9.46 -17.60 2.64
C VAL A 115 -8.07 -17.31 2.05
N GLN A 116 -7.88 -16.10 1.54
CA GLN A 116 -6.61 -15.63 0.98
C GLN A 116 -5.51 -15.59 2.05
N LYS A 117 -5.86 -15.18 3.27
CA LYS A 117 -4.95 -15.15 4.42
C LYS A 117 -4.51 -16.55 4.87
N LEU A 118 -5.40 -17.54 4.77
CA LEU A 118 -5.04 -18.94 5.03
C LEU A 118 -4.06 -19.49 3.97
N GLN A 119 -4.15 -19.01 2.72
CA GLN A 119 -3.26 -19.41 1.64
C GLN A 119 -1.90 -18.71 1.68
N CYS A 120 -1.82 -17.50 2.25
CA CYS A 120 -0.62 -16.68 2.27
C CYS A 120 -0.42 -16.01 3.65
N PRO A 121 0.48 -16.53 4.50
CA PRO A 121 0.77 -15.96 5.83
C PRO A 121 1.39 -14.56 5.80
N LYS A 122 1.91 -14.11 4.64
CA LYS A 122 2.42 -12.75 4.42
C LYS A 122 1.31 -11.69 4.42
N ILE A 123 0.04 -12.08 4.24
CA ILE A 123 -1.09 -11.14 4.26
C ILE A 123 -1.47 -10.84 5.71
N LYS A 124 -1.39 -9.56 6.07
CA LYS A 124 -1.83 -9.02 7.37
C LYS A 124 -3.03 -8.12 7.19
N THR A 125 -3.98 -8.25 8.11
CA THR A 125 -5.23 -7.48 8.10
C THR A 125 -5.17 -6.42 9.19
N VAL A 126 -5.45 -5.17 8.83
CA VAL A 126 -5.69 -4.08 9.77
C VAL A 126 -7.19 -3.92 9.93
N ASP A 127 -7.68 -4.00 11.16
CA ASP A 127 -9.08 -3.74 11.45
C ASP A 127 -9.37 -2.23 11.39
N ILE A 128 -10.41 -1.86 10.63
CA ILE A 128 -10.92 -0.50 10.54
C ILE A 128 -12.30 -0.33 11.18
N SER A 129 -12.81 -1.36 11.85
CA SER A 129 -14.13 -1.36 12.50
C SER A 129 -14.30 -0.18 13.46
N MET A 130 -13.25 0.14 14.24
CA MET A 130 -13.24 1.29 15.15
C MET A 130 -13.37 2.63 14.41
N ILE A 131 -12.70 2.78 13.27
CA ILE A 131 -12.78 4.01 12.47
C ILE A 131 -14.21 4.19 11.95
N LEU A 132 -14.81 3.10 11.47
CA LEU A 132 -16.18 3.10 10.96
C LEU A 132 -17.21 3.34 12.06
N SER A 133 -17.06 2.71 13.22
CA SER A 133 -17.98 2.86 14.35
C SER A 133 -17.97 4.29 14.89
N GLU A 134 -16.78 4.88 15.03
CA GLU A 134 -16.64 6.26 15.49
C GLU A 134 -17.17 7.27 14.46
N ALA A 135 -16.99 6.99 13.16
CA ALA A 135 -17.59 7.78 12.09
C ALA A 135 -19.14 7.77 12.19
N ILE A 136 -19.75 6.59 12.35
CA ILE A 136 -21.20 6.45 12.50
C ILE A 136 -21.69 7.19 13.75
N ARG A 137 -21.01 7.01 14.89
CA ARG A 137 -21.36 7.67 16.17
C ARG A 137 -21.36 9.20 16.02
N ARG A 138 -20.34 9.76 15.37
CA ARG A 138 -20.22 11.21 15.15
C ARG A 138 -21.29 11.75 14.22
N ILE A 139 -21.56 11.05 13.11
CA ILE A 139 -22.62 11.43 12.16
C ILE A 139 -23.99 11.43 12.87
N HIS A 140 -24.26 10.39 13.67
CA HIS A 140 -25.51 10.29 14.41
C HIS A 140 -25.69 11.42 15.44
N ASN A 141 -24.61 11.83 16.11
CA ASN A 141 -24.63 12.88 17.12
C ASN A 141 -24.43 14.31 16.56
N GLY A 142 -24.22 14.47 15.25
CA GLY A 142 -23.88 15.77 14.65
C GLY A 142 -22.51 16.32 15.08
N GLU A 143 -21.60 15.45 15.51
CA GLU A 143 -20.25 15.81 15.93
C GLU A 143 -19.31 16.01 14.73
N SER A 144 -18.24 16.79 14.94
CA SER A 144 -17.25 17.04 13.88
C SER A 144 -16.44 15.78 13.53
N MET A 145 -16.33 15.50 12.23
CA MET A 145 -15.51 14.42 11.67
C MET A 145 -14.01 14.72 11.70
N SER A 146 -13.60 15.97 11.86
CA SER A 146 -12.18 16.37 11.80
C SER A 146 -11.32 15.73 12.89
N TYR A 147 -11.94 15.26 13.98
CA TYR A 147 -11.26 14.60 15.09
C TYR A 147 -10.89 13.12 14.77
N LEU A 148 -11.65 12.48 13.88
CA LEU A 148 -11.44 11.08 13.46
C LEU A 148 -10.04 10.87 12.88
N PHE A 149 -9.53 11.84 12.12
CA PHE A 149 -8.23 11.73 11.44
C PHE A 149 -7.02 12.05 12.34
N ARG A 150 -7.25 12.44 13.60
CA ARG A 150 -6.18 12.89 14.52
C ARG A 150 -5.88 11.91 15.66
N ASN A 151 -6.89 11.21 16.18
CA ASN A 151 -6.81 10.57 17.51
C ASN A 151 -7.15 9.06 17.54
N ILE A 152 -7.11 8.34 16.42
CA ILE A 152 -7.35 6.89 16.44
C ILE A 152 -6.01 6.16 16.64
N GLY A 153 -5.88 5.44 17.75
CA GLY A 153 -4.79 4.51 18.03
C GLY A 153 -5.01 3.16 17.33
N LEU A 154 -3.96 2.36 17.15
CA LEU A 154 -4.07 0.97 16.68
C LEU A 154 -4.24 -0.04 17.83
N ASP A 155 -4.27 0.45 19.08
CA ASP A 155 -4.14 -0.35 20.31
C ASP A 155 -5.42 -0.40 21.17
N ASP A 156 -6.55 0.11 20.66
CA ASP A 156 -7.85 0.13 21.37
C ASP A 156 -8.88 -0.83 20.75
#